data_AF-A0AAN4Z4P1-F1
#
_entry.id   AF-A0AAN4Z4P1-F1
#
_cell.length_a   1.000
_cell.length_b   1.000
_cell.length_c   1.000
_cell.angle_alpha   90.00
_cell.angle_beta   90.00
_cell.angle_gamma   90.00
#
_symmetry.space_group_name_H-M   'P 1'
#
loop_
_entity.id
_entity.type
_entity.pdbx_description
1 polymer ?
#
loop_
_entity_poly.entity_id
_entity_poly.type
_entity_poly.pdbx_seq_one_letter_code
_entity_poly.pdbx_strand_id
1 'polypeptide(L)'
;IKKEEIRISLVRRIIFFTLNETGWPFYLWTCLVAAGAVYNLVMVVALVFRDIHDHFYLEFLSFNFAFDFIFLFDVFLMTRVEIIHNGVQVTEVKELLQLRMRNSEFFLDLLCLLPTDLLLFFKSDLSLLRINRLLKIYRLLQFASLTEMRATAPNLFRLSKLVFICFIIFHWNGCLYFFFSIWYDYENADIEDWIFSWDKIPDPIIVACDQWEEGEECDTTVPHSLRHLTDWENATDEIEDEMAYWANRS
;
A
#
# COMPACT_ATOMS: atom_id res chain seq x y z
N ILE A 1 -3.46 -44.06 -19.52
CA ILE A 1 -2.17 -44.69 -19.15
C ILE A 1 -0.98 -43.73 -19.35
N LYS A 2 -0.39 -43.55 -20.55
CA LYS A 2 0.83 -42.72 -20.73
C LYS A 2 0.68 -41.25 -20.31
N LYS A 3 -0.47 -40.62 -20.59
CA LYS A 3 -0.79 -39.23 -20.18
C LYS A 3 -0.97 -39.09 -18.65
N GLU A 4 -1.37 -40.17 -18.00
CA GLU A 4 -1.66 -40.23 -16.57
C GLU A 4 -0.39 -40.50 -15.77
N GLU A 5 0.50 -41.35 -16.28
CA GLU A 5 1.87 -41.52 -15.76
C GLU A 5 2.70 -40.24 -15.88
N ILE A 6 2.59 -39.50 -16.99
CA ILE A 6 3.24 -38.19 -17.15
C ILE A 6 2.67 -37.18 -16.15
N ARG A 7 1.35 -37.16 -15.95
CA ARG A 7 0.72 -36.26 -14.96
C ARG A 7 1.19 -36.60 -13.54
N ILE A 8 1.25 -37.88 -13.19
CA ILE A 8 1.73 -38.35 -11.88
C ILE A 8 3.22 -38.03 -11.70
N SER A 9 4.05 -38.20 -12.72
CA SER A 9 5.49 -37.87 -12.64
C SER A 9 5.72 -36.36 -12.50
N LEU A 10 4.92 -35.54 -13.18
CA LEU A 10 5.00 -34.07 -13.13
C LEU A 10 4.47 -33.54 -11.79
N VAL A 11 3.38 -34.09 -11.28
CA VAL A 11 2.87 -33.80 -9.92
C VAL A 11 3.89 -34.19 -8.86
N ARG A 12 4.52 -35.37 -8.98
CA ARG A 12 5.59 -35.79 -8.07
C ARG A 12 6.79 -34.85 -8.13
N ARG A 13 7.16 -34.37 -9.33
CA ARG A 13 8.25 -33.41 -9.50
C ARG A 13 7.94 -32.04 -8.89
N ILE A 14 6.68 -31.59 -8.96
CA ILE A 14 6.22 -30.35 -8.30
C ILE A 14 6.16 -30.53 -6.77
N ILE A 15 5.73 -31.70 -6.28
CA ILE A 15 5.59 -31.98 -4.84
C ILE A 15 6.96 -32.15 -4.15
N PHE A 16 7.96 -32.71 -4.83
CA PHE A 16 9.29 -32.99 -4.27
C PHE A 16 10.37 -32.02 -4.73
N PHE A 17 9.99 -30.91 -5.36
CA PHE A 17 10.93 -29.86 -5.71
C PHE A 17 11.39 -29.09 -4.48
N THR A 18 12.69 -28.80 -4.42
CA THR A 18 13.32 -27.96 -3.41
C THR A 18 13.91 -26.70 -4.05
N LEU A 19 13.79 -25.57 -3.36
CA LEU A 19 14.30 -24.27 -3.79
C LEU A 19 15.59 -23.94 -3.06
N ASN A 20 16.65 -23.69 -3.84
CA ASN A 20 17.88 -23.12 -3.32
C ASN A 20 17.64 -21.67 -2.88
N GLU A 21 17.94 -21.36 -1.61
CA GLU A 21 17.87 -20.01 -1.02
C GLU A 21 18.78 -19.01 -1.75
N THR A 22 19.94 -19.46 -2.24
CA THR A 22 20.88 -18.63 -3.00
C THR A 22 20.48 -18.42 -4.45
N GLY A 23 19.47 -19.14 -4.93
CA GLY A 23 19.04 -19.12 -6.33
C GLY A 23 18.48 -17.76 -6.77
N TRP A 24 18.65 -17.46 -8.05
CA TRP A 24 17.88 -16.42 -8.75
C TRP A 24 16.36 -16.58 -8.66
N PRO A 25 15.76 -17.78 -8.85
CA PRO A 25 14.30 -17.91 -8.80
C PRO A 25 13.72 -17.55 -7.43
N PHE A 26 14.41 -17.95 -6.35
CA PHE A 26 14.01 -17.61 -4.99
C PHE A 26 14.09 -16.09 -4.73
N TYR A 27 15.12 -15.43 -5.25
CA TYR A 27 15.26 -13.99 -5.14
C TYR A 27 14.17 -13.22 -5.88
N LEU A 28 13.85 -13.61 -7.12
CA LEU A 28 12.76 -13.01 -7.90
C LEU A 28 11.41 -13.22 -7.21
N TRP A 29 11.19 -14.42 -6.66
CA TRP A 29 9.99 -14.71 -5.86
C TRP A 29 9.92 -13.82 -4.61
N THR A 30 11.03 -13.69 -3.89
CA THR A 30 11.10 -12.86 -2.68
C THR A 30 10.90 -11.38 -3.00
N CYS A 31 11.37 -10.91 -4.16
CA CYS A 31 11.08 -9.56 -4.68
C CYS A 31 9.58 -9.36 -4.92
N LEU A 32 8.90 -10.31 -5.55
CA LEU A 32 7.46 -10.25 -5.80
C LEU A 32 6.66 -10.17 -4.50
N VAL A 33 7.00 -11.01 -3.51
CA VAL A 33 6.35 -11.00 -2.19
C VAL A 33 6.65 -9.71 -1.43
N ALA A 34 7.88 -9.18 -1.52
CA ALA A 34 8.24 -7.91 -0.93
C ALA A 34 7.47 -6.73 -1.55
N ALA A 35 7.26 -6.73 -2.87
CA ALA A 35 6.43 -5.74 -3.55
C ALA A 35 4.98 -5.77 -3.04
N GLY A 36 4.41 -6.97 -2.84
CA GLY A 36 3.10 -7.13 -2.21
C GLY A 36 3.06 -6.64 -0.76
N ALA A 37 4.11 -6.85 0.02
CA ALA A 37 4.21 -6.35 1.39
C ALA A 37 4.28 -4.81 1.42
N VAL A 38 5.04 -4.19 0.50
CA VAL A 38 5.10 -2.72 0.36
C VAL A 38 3.75 -2.14 -0.06
N TYR A 39 3.07 -2.79 -1.01
CA TYR A 39 1.71 -2.40 -1.40
C TYR A 39 0.77 -2.38 -0.20
N ASN A 40 0.71 -3.46 0.59
CA ASN A 40 -0.13 -3.50 1.79
C ASN A 40 0.30 -2.44 2.83
N LEU A 41 1.61 -2.19 2.99
CA LEU A 41 2.14 -1.20 3.93
C LEU A 41 1.70 0.24 3.60
N VAL A 42 1.59 0.59 2.32
CA VAL A 42 1.17 1.93 1.88
C VAL A 42 -0.36 2.03 1.80
N MET A 43 -1.01 1.02 1.23
CA MET A 43 -2.43 1.09 0.91
C MET A 43 -3.34 0.96 2.13
N VAL A 44 -2.97 0.15 3.14
CA VAL A 44 -3.83 -0.07 4.33
C VAL A 44 -4.18 1.25 5.03
N VAL A 45 -3.24 2.18 5.11
CA VAL A 45 -3.47 3.49 5.75
C VAL A 45 -4.06 4.53 4.79
N ALA A 46 -3.83 4.39 3.48
CA ALA A 46 -4.39 5.30 2.47
C ALA A 46 -5.91 5.10 2.27
N LEU A 47 -6.47 3.95 2.64
CA LEU A 47 -7.91 3.69 2.61
C LEU A 47 -8.72 4.52 3.64
N VAL A 48 -8.05 5.33 4.47
CA VAL A 48 -8.71 6.30 5.35
C VAL A 48 -9.36 7.44 4.56
N PHE A 49 -8.82 7.78 3.37
CA PHE A 49 -9.39 8.81 2.51
C PHE A 49 -10.59 8.27 1.73
N ARG A 50 -11.77 8.89 1.93
CA ARG A 50 -13.02 8.44 1.30
C ARG A 50 -12.98 8.56 -0.23
N ASP A 51 -12.40 9.63 -0.76
CA ASP A 51 -12.30 9.84 -2.22
C ASP A 51 -11.54 8.70 -2.92
N ILE A 52 -10.47 8.22 -2.28
CA ILE A 52 -9.68 7.08 -2.77
C ILE A 52 -10.48 5.79 -2.67
N HIS A 53 -11.22 5.62 -1.56
CA HIS A 53 -12.06 4.47 -1.35
C HIS A 53 -13.13 4.36 -2.43
N ASP A 54 -13.93 5.42 -2.63
CA ASP A 54 -15.11 5.37 -3.47
C ASP A 54 -14.78 5.26 -4.96
N HIS A 55 -13.73 5.96 -5.43
CA HIS A 55 -13.40 5.98 -6.86
C HIS A 55 -12.63 4.75 -7.33
N PHE A 56 -11.78 4.16 -6.48
CA PHE A 56 -10.86 3.09 -6.86
C PHE A 56 -11.11 1.76 -6.13
N TYR A 57 -12.24 1.60 -5.44
CA TYR A 57 -12.54 0.42 -4.61
C TYR A 57 -12.33 -0.92 -5.33
N LEU A 58 -12.86 -1.05 -6.55
CA LEU A 58 -12.83 -2.31 -7.32
C LEU A 58 -11.42 -2.70 -7.74
N GLU A 59 -10.61 -1.72 -8.11
CA GLU A 59 -9.21 -1.95 -8.47
C GLU A 59 -8.42 -2.40 -7.25
N PHE A 60 -8.59 -1.71 -6.11
CA PHE A 60 -7.98 -2.11 -4.85
C PHE A 60 -8.39 -3.52 -4.43
N LEU A 61 -9.67 -3.86 -4.53
CA LEU A 61 -10.15 -5.19 -4.21
C LEU A 61 -9.47 -6.26 -5.08
N SER A 62 -9.33 -6.01 -6.38
CA SER A 62 -8.67 -6.92 -7.31
C SER A 62 -7.19 -7.14 -6.97
N PHE A 63 -6.45 -6.06 -6.70
CA PHE A 63 -5.05 -6.15 -6.28
C PHE A 63 -4.88 -6.84 -4.93
N ASN A 64 -5.78 -6.58 -3.96
CA ASN A 64 -5.76 -7.24 -2.66
C ASN A 64 -5.91 -8.76 -2.80
N PHE A 65 -6.90 -9.23 -3.57
CA PHE A 65 -7.07 -10.67 -3.82
C PHE A 65 -5.85 -11.29 -4.54
N ALA A 66 -5.25 -10.57 -5.49
CA ALA A 66 -4.06 -11.03 -6.19
C ALA A 66 -2.87 -11.21 -5.21
N PHE A 67 -2.64 -10.25 -4.31
CA PHE A 67 -1.56 -10.35 -3.33
C PHE A 67 -1.83 -11.39 -2.24
N ASP A 68 -3.09 -11.61 -1.84
CA ASP A 68 -3.45 -12.69 -0.91
C ASP A 68 -3.13 -14.07 -1.50
N PHE A 69 -3.42 -14.25 -2.79
CA PHE A 69 -3.05 -15.47 -3.50
C PHE A 69 -1.53 -15.65 -3.56
N ILE A 70 -0.77 -14.58 -3.81
CA ILE A 70 0.70 -14.60 -3.78
C ILE A 70 1.22 -14.96 -2.38
N PHE A 71 0.63 -14.42 -1.31
CA PHE A 71 1.03 -14.73 0.06
C PHE A 71 0.69 -16.17 0.46
N LEU A 72 -0.44 -16.70 0.02
CA LEU A 72 -0.78 -18.11 0.20
C LEU A 72 0.23 -19.01 -0.49
N PHE A 73 0.59 -18.67 -1.74
CA PHE A 73 1.60 -19.43 -2.48
C PHE A 73 2.99 -19.28 -1.87
N ASP A 74 3.32 -18.13 -1.28
CA ASP A 74 4.57 -17.91 -0.55
C ASP A 74 4.69 -18.86 0.64
N VAL A 75 3.64 -19.04 1.44
CA VAL A 75 3.64 -20.02 2.55
C VAL A 75 3.89 -21.43 2.03
N PHE A 76 3.29 -21.80 0.90
CA PHE A 76 3.55 -23.09 0.27
C PHE A 76 5.02 -23.21 -0.17
N LEU A 77 5.55 -22.22 -0.90
CA LEU A 77 6.94 -22.23 -1.38
C LEU A 77 7.95 -22.26 -0.24
N MET A 78 7.68 -21.55 0.85
CA MET A 78 8.51 -21.53 2.04
C MET A 78 8.72 -22.94 2.62
N THR A 79 7.72 -23.82 2.57
CA THR A 79 7.90 -25.24 2.99
C THR A 79 8.88 -26.04 2.12
N ARG A 80 9.27 -25.50 0.96
CA ARG A 80 10.15 -26.13 -0.05
C ARG A 80 11.52 -25.48 -0.14
N VAL A 81 11.75 -24.40 0.58
CA VAL A 81 13.04 -23.72 0.60
C VAL A 81 14.00 -24.52 1.47
N GLU A 82 15.19 -24.74 0.95
CA GLU A 82 16.26 -25.46 1.64
C GLU A 82 16.83 -24.60 2.77
N ILE A 83 17.05 -25.21 3.92
CA ILE A 83 17.52 -24.54 5.14
C ILE A 83 18.80 -25.22 5.60
N ILE A 84 19.75 -24.42 6.08
CA ILE A 84 20.98 -24.91 6.71
C ILE A 84 20.70 -25.13 8.19
N HIS A 85 20.71 -26.39 8.63
CA HIS A 85 20.54 -26.76 10.04
C HIS A 85 21.80 -27.50 10.51
N ASN A 86 22.47 -26.97 11.55
CA ASN A 86 23.74 -27.51 12.08
C ASN A 86 24.88 -27.63 11.02
N GLY A 87 24.94 -26.71 10.06
CA GLY A 87 25.98 -26.70 9.02
C GLY A 87 25.75 -27.69 7.88
N VAL A 88 24.64 -28.43 7.88
CA VAL A 88 24.23 -29.33 6.78
C VAL A 88 22.99 -28.76 6.11
N GLN A 89 22.99 -28.79 4.78
CA GLN A 89 21.86 -28.39 3.96
C GLN A 89 20.81 -29.49 3.99
N VAL A 90 19.64 -29.18 4.54
CA VAL A 90 18.51 -30.11 4.59
C VAL A 90 17.69 -29.96 3.31
N THR A 91 17.52 -31.05 2.58
CA THR A 91 16.73 -31.11 1.32
C THR A 91 15.47 -31.94 1.46
N GLU A 92 15.34 -32.74 2.52
CA GLU A 92 14.19 -33.60 2.75
C GLU A 92 12.96 -32.77 3.14
N VAL A 93 11.93 -32.81 2.29
CA VAL A 93 10.68 -32.03 2.43
C VAL A 93 10.02 -32.18 3.81
N LYS A 94 10.01 -33.40 4.36
CA LYS A 94 9.37 -33.65 5.67
C LYS A 94 10.12 -32.96 6.80
N GLU A 95 11.45 -32.96 6.72
CA GLU A 95 12.32 -32.32 7.71
C GLU A 95 12.24 -30.79 7.57
N LEU A 96 12.22 -30.27 6.35
CA LEU A 96 12.01 -28.84 6.07
C LEU A 96 10.68 -28.32 6.65
N LEU A 97 9.60 -29.08 6.48
CA LEU A 97 8.30 -28.72 7.05
C LEU A 97 8.35 -28.68 8.58
N GLN A 98 8.96 -29.69 9.23
CA GLN A 98 9.07 -29.73 10.69
C GLN A 98 9.90 -28.55 11.24
N LEU A 99 11.02 -28.25 10.59
CA LEU A 99 11.86 -27.11 10.95
C LEU A 99 11.11 -25.80 10.79
N ARG A 100 10.32 -25.64 9.71
CA ARG A 100 9.52 -24.44 9.47
C ARG A 100 8.37 -24.27 10.45
N MET A 101 7.65 -25.34 10.77
CA MET A 101 6.55 -25.32 11.76
C MET A 101 7.02 -24.88 13.15
N ARG A 102 8.30 -25.11 13.49
CA ARG A 102 8.90 -24.68 14.75
C ARG A 102 9.30 -23.19 14.74
N ASN A 103 9.45 -22.58 13.57
CA ASN A 103 9.89 -21.20 13.46
C ASN A 103 8.74 -20.21 13.73
N SER A 104 9.02 -19.10 14.41
CA SER A 104 8.01 -18.07 14.71
C SER A 104 7.47 -17.39 13.45
N GLU A 105 8.28 -17.33 12.38
CA GLU A 105 7.87 -16.80 11.08
C GLU A 105 6.67 -17.55 10.49
N PHE A 106 6.55 -18.86 10.75
CA PHE A 106 5.40 -19.64 10.27
C PHE A 106 4.10 -19.24 10.99
N PHE A 107 4.19 -18.85 12.26
CA PHE A 107 3.02 -18.34 12.99
C PHE A 107 2.59 -16.96 12.46
N LEU A 108 3.55 -16.09 12.14
CA LEU A 108 3.27 -14.80 11.51
C LEU A 108 2.59 -14.96 10.14
N ASP A 109 3.04 -15.93 9.35
CA ASP A 109 2.43 -16.28 8.07
C ASP A 109 0.98 -16.76 8.22
N LEU A 110 0.71 -17.60 9.22
CA LEU A 110 -0.63 -18.08 9.50
C LEU A 110 -1.55 -16.94 9.96
N LEU A 111 -1.05 -16.04 10.80
CA LEU A 111 -1.79 -14.89 11.30
C LEU A 111 -2.08 -13.86 10.19
N CYS A 112 -1.15 -13.70 9.25
CA CYS A 112 -1.32 -12.87 8.05
C CYS A 112 -2.43 -13.39 7.13
N LEU A 113 -2.52 -14.72 6.95
CA LEU A 113 -3.52 -15.37 6.10
C LEU A 113 -4.88 -15.59 6.79
N LEU A 114 -5.04 -15.19 8.05
CA LEU A 114 -6.34 -15.30 8.70
C LEU A 114 -7.39 -14.52 7.89
N PRO A 115 -8.56 -15.13 7.64
CA PRO A 115 -9.64 -14.48 6.91
C PRO A 115 -10.35 -13.47 7.83
N THR A 116 -9.63 -12.44 8.28
CA THR A 116 -10.19 -11.31 9.03
C THR A 116 -11.20 -10.54 8.18
N ASP A 117 -11.14 -10.68 6.86
CA ASP A 117 -12.17 -10.23 5.92
C ASP A 117 -13.54 -10.92 6.14
N LEU A 118 -13.63 -12.09 6.78
CA LEU A 118 -14.92 -12.67 7.16
C LEU A 118 -15.58 -11.91 8.32
N LEU A 119 -14.81 -11.23 9.17
CA LEU A 119 -15.36 -10.33 10.19
C LEU A 119 -15.90 -9.02 9.59
N LEU A 120 -15.41 -8.62 8.42
CA LEU A 120 -15.91 -7.46 7.66
C LEU A 120 -17.39 -7.65 7.25
N PHE A 121 -17.83 -8.90 7.07
CA PHE A 121 -19.25 -9.21 6.80
C PHE A 121 -20.18 -8.84 7.98
N PHE A 122 -19.65 -8.75 9.21
CA PHE A 122 -20.40 -8.33 10.40
C PHE A 122 -20.29 -6.83 10.70
N LYS A 123 -19.20 -6.16 10.27
CA LYS A 123 -19.00 -4.72 10.40
C LYS A 123 -18.22 -4.16 9.20
N SER A 124 -18.92 -3.45 8.32
CA SER A 124 -18.40 -2.82 7.10
C SER A 124 -17.38 -1.70 7.36
N ASP A 125 -17.47 -1.05 8.53
CA ASP A 125 -16.76 0.23 8.77
C ASP A 125 -15.32 0.06 9.25
N LEU A 126 -14.84 -1.18 9.39
CA LEU A 126 -13.54 -1.49 9.95
C LEU A 126 -12.51 -1.83 8.84
N SER A 127 -12.17 -0.83 8.02
CA SER A 127 -11.05 -0.91 7.05
C SER A 127 -9.72 -1.34 7.72
N LEU A 128 -9.56 -1.02 9.01
CA LEU A 128 -8.39 -1.38 9.84
C LEU A 128 -8.24 -2.88 10.12
N LEU A 129 -9.25 -3.73 9.86
CA LEU A 129 -9.16 -5.18 10.06
C LEU A 129 -8.12 -5.86 9.14
N ARG A 130 -7.65 -5.15 8.11
CA ARG A 130 -6.60 -5.61 7.18
C ARG A 130 -5.17 -5.37 7.66
N ILE A 131 -4.98 -4.80 8.86
CA ILE A 131 -3.66 -4.63 9.49
C ILE A 131 -2.94 -5.97 9.69
N ASN A 132 -3.66 -7.10 9.77
CA ASN A 132 -3.05 -8.44 9.86
C ASN A 132 -2.06 -8.74 8.71
N ARG A 133 -2.28 -8.17 7.52
CA ARG A 133 -1.40 -8.36 6.36
C ARG A 133 -0.02 -7.72 6.54
N LEU A 134 0.10 -6.73 7.43
CA LEU A 134 1.37 -6.06 7.74
C LEU A 134 2.37 -6.96 8.47
N LEU A 135 1.90 -8.07 9.06
CA LEU A 135 2.76 -9.06 9.70
C LEU A 135 3.78 -9.67 8.72
N LYS A 136 3.50 -9.62 7.41
CA LYS A 136 4.40 -10.07 6.34
C LYS A 136 5.62 -9.16 6.13
N ILE A 137 5.77 -8.05 6.88
CA ILE A 137 6.91 -7.13 6.77
C ILE A 137 8.27 -7.81 6.96
N TYR A 138 8.33 -8.92 7.69
CA TYR A 138 9.57 -9.70 7.83
C TYR A 138 10.15 -10.15 6.47
N ARG A 139 9.28 -10.45 5.49
CA ARG A 139 9.70 -10.81 4.12
C ARG A 139 10.33 -9.65 3.37
N LEU A 140 9.83 -8.43 3.60
CA LEU A 140 10.44 -7.21 3.06
C LEU A 140 11.85 -7.00 3.63
N LEU A 141 12.03 -7.22 4.94
CA LEU A 141 13.34 -7.14 5.58
C LEU A 141 14.30 -8.22 5.05
N GLN A 142 13.81 -9.44 4.82
CA GLN A 142 14.59 -10.50 4.21
C GLN A 142 14.97 -10.18 2.75
N PHE A 143 14.05 -9.62 1.97
CA PHE A 143 14.39 -9.13 0.63
C PHE A 143 15.47 -8.05 0.68
N ALA A 144 15.36 -7.10 1.62
CA ALA A 144 16.33 -6.04 1.78
C ALA A 144 17.72 -6.58 2.16
N SER A 145 17.82 -7.56 3.05
CA SER A 145 19.11 -8.17 3.41
C SER A 145 19.73 -8.94 2.24
N LEU A 146 18.92 -9.71 1.49
CA LEU A 146 19.38 -10.43 0.29
C LEU A 146 19.86 -9.47 -0.80
N THR A 147 19.15 -8.36 -0.99
CA THR A 147 19.52 -7.32 -1.96
C THR A 147 20.79 -6.61 -1.54
N GLU A 148 20.96 -6.32 -0.25
CA GLU A 148 22.19 -5.70 0.28
C GLU A 148 23.42 -6.58 0.02
N MET A 149 23.31 -7.91 0.18
CA MET A 149 24.40 -8.85 -0.11
C MET A 149 24.75 -8.94 -1.60
N ARG A 150 23.80 -8.66 -2.50
CA ARG A 150 23.98 -8.76 -3.96
C ARG A 150 24.26 -7.43 -4.64
N ALA A 151 24.04 -6.31 -3.95
CA ALA A 151 24.23 -4.98 -4.49
C ALA A 151 25.72 -4.71 -4.77
N THR A 152 26.02 -4.22 -5.98
CA THR A 152 27.37 -3.78 -6.35
C THR A 152 27.79 -2.52 -5.59
N ALA A 153 26.83 -1.70 -5.16
CA ALA A 153 27.03 -0.47 -4.39
C ALA A 153 26.24 -0.53 -3.05
N PRO A 154 26.77 -1.18 -2.01
CA PRO A 154 26.05 -1.40 -0.75
C PRO A 154 25.72 -0.10 -0.01
N ASN A 155 26.57 0.93 -0.12
CA ASN A 155 26.32 2.22 0.53
C ASN A 155 25.11 2.96 -0.08
N LEU A 156 24.94 2.89 -1.40
CA LEU A 156 23.77 3.48 -2.06
C LEU A 156 22.49 2.75 -1.66
N PHE A 157 22.53 1.42 -1.58
CA PHE A 157 21.39 0.62 -1.13
C PHE A 157 21.02 0.90 0.33
N ARG A 158 22.00 1.11 1.21
CA ARG A 158 21.76 1.51 2.60
C ARG A 158 21.07 2.86 2.70
N LEU A 159 21.47 3.82 1.85
CA LEU A 159 20.82 5.12 1.79
C LEU A 159 19.40 5.02 1.25
N SER A 160 19.15 4.25 0.17
CA SER A 160 17.81 4.07 -0.37
C SER A 160 16.87 3.38 0.63
N LYS A 161 17.36 2.40 1.39
CA LYS A 161 16.63 1.77 2.50
C LYS A 161 16.23 2.80 3.56
N LEU A 162 17.14 3.69 3.94
CA LEU A 162 16.85 4.74 4.92
C LEU A 162 15.77 5.71 4.40
N VAL A 163 15.92 6.20 3.17
CA VAL A 163 14.93 7.09 2.53
C VAL A 163 13.56 6.44 2.45
N PHE A 164 13.50 5.16 2.06
CA PHE A 164 12.26 4.40 2.01
C PHE A 164 11.61 4.27 3.39
N ILE A 165 12.38 3.98 4.45
CA ILE A 165 11.86 3.92 5.82
C ILE A 165 11.29 5.29 6.25
N CYS A 166 12.01 6.38 5.98
CA CYS A 166 11.52 7.74 6.29
C CYS A 166 10.21 8.06 5.55
N PHE A 167 10.12 7.70 4.27
CA PHE A 167 8.90 7.89 3.48
C PHE A 167 7.70 7.16 4.11
N ILE A 168 7.86 5.89 4.49
CA ILE A 168 6.79 5.12 5.12
C ILE A 168 6.35 5.74 6.45
N ILE A 169 7.31 6.22 7.27
CA ILE A 169 6.99 6.86 8.55
C ILE A 169 6.15 8.13 8.32
N PHE A 170 6.54 9.00 7.39
CA PHE A 170 5.78 10.21 7.10
C PHE A 170 4.40 9.92 6.50
N HIS A 171 4.32 8.94 5.60
CA HIS A 171 3.05 8.48 5.03
C HIS A 171 2.08 8.00 6.11
N TRP A 172 2.56 7.12 7.00
CA TRP A 172 1.77 6.63 8.13
C TRP A 172 1.39 7.75 9.09
N ASN A 173 2.30 8.67 9.38
CA ASN A 173 2.03 9.79 10.27
C ASN A 173 0.91 10.68 9.71
N GLY A 174 0.95 11.03 8.42
CA GLY A 174 -0.10 11.82 7.77
C GLY A 174 -1.44 11.10 7.72
N CYS A 175 -1.46 9.82 7.35
CA CYS A 175 -2.70 9.03 7.30
C CYS A 175 -3.31 8.84 8.69
N LEU A 176 -2.50 8.59 9.73
CA LEU A 176 -2.97 8.47 11.10
C LEU A 176 -3.49 9.80 11.65
N TYR A 177 -2.82 10.91 11.34
CA TYR A 177 -3.29 12.25 11.69
C TYR A 177 -4.69 12.52 11.13
N PHE A 178 -4.90 12.22 9.85
CA PHE A 178 -6.22 12.38 9.23
C PHE A 178 -7.24 11.38 9.79
N PHE A 179 -6.85 10.13 10.04
CA PHE A 179 -7.71 9.12 10.67
C PHE A 179 -8.22 9.57 12.05
N PHE A 180 -7.34 10.11 12.89
CA PHE A 180 -7.78 10.66 14.18
C PHE A 180 -8.67 11.87 14.01
N SER A 181 -8.43 12.71 13.01
CA SER A 181 -9.28 13.87 12.72
C SER A 181 -10.71 13.45 12.33
N ILE A 182 -10.87 12.38 11.54
CA ILE A 182 -12.18 11.78 11.26
C ILE A 182 -12.86 11.31 12.55
N TRP A 183 -12.10 10.72 13.48
CA TRP A 183 -12.65 10.24 14.75
C TRP A 183 -13.14 11.36 15.68
N TYR A 184 -12.51 12.54 15.60
CA TYR A 184 -12.84 13.73 16.40
C TYR A 184 -13.81 14.70 15.70
N ASP A 185 -14.45 14.28 14.61
CA ASP A 185 -15.41 15.10 13.85
C ASP A 185 -14.82 16.40 13.28
N TYR A 186 -13.90 16.26 12.34
CA TYR A 186 -13.16 17.38 11.73
C TYR A 186 -14.02 18.40 10.97
N GLU A 187 -15.30 18.11 10.69
CA GLU A 187 -16.18 19.02 9.93
C GLU A 187 -16.45 20.34 10.69
N ASN A 188 -16.38 20.32 12.02
CA ASN A 188 -16.60 21.48 12.89
C ASN A 188 -15.28 22.07 13.44
N ALA A 189 -14.13 21.70 12.87
CA ALA A 189 -12.82 22.05 13.40
C ALA A 189 -12.36 23.44 12.97
N ASP A 190 -11.87 24.24 13.93
CA ASP A 190 -11.27 25.53 13.67
C ASP A 190 -9.76 25.40 13.35
N ILE A 191 -9.17 26.45 12.78
CA ILE A 191 -7.73 26.47 12.44
C ILE A 191 -6.81 26.30 13.67
N GLU A 192 -7.26 26.75 14.84
CA GLU A 192 -6.50 26.66 16.11
C GLU A 192 -6.49 25.25 16.71
N ASP A 193 -7.43 24.39 16.31
CA ASP A 193 -7.50 23.03 16.81
C ASP A 193 -6.30 22.22 16.32
N TRP A 194 -5.98 21.12 16.98
CA TRP A 194 -4.89 20.24 16.51
C TRP A 194 -5.35 19.30 15.39
N ILE A 195 -6.65 19.03 15.27
CA ILE A 195 -7.25 18.14 14.26
C ILE A 195 -7.25 18.78 12.88
N PHE A 196 -7.39 17.98 11.83
CA PHE A 196 -7.49 18.50 10.47
C PHE A 196 -8.64 19.51 10.33
N SER A 197 -8.40 20.60 9.60
CA SER A 197 -9.41 21.54 9.13
C SER A 197 -8.96 22.01 7.74
N TRP A 198 -9.91 22.30 6.86
CA TRP A 198 -9.61 22.72 5.49
C TRP A 198 -8.84 24.04 5.46
N ASP A 199 -9.04 24.92 6.45
CA ASP A 199 -8.32 26.19 6.58
C ASP A 199 -6.80 26.05 6.76
N LYS A 200 -6.32 24.84 7.10
CA LYS A 200 -4.89 24.54 7.26
C LYS A 200 -4.19 24.20 5.95
N ILE A 201 -4.93 23.98 4.88
CA ILE A 201 -4.39 23.82 3.53
C ILE A 201 -4.75 25.10 2.76
N PRO A 202 -4.01 26.22 2.98
CA PRO A 202 -4.30 27.44 2.26
C PRO A 202 -3.99 27.23 0.78
N ASP A 203 -4.93 27.60 -0.09
CA ASP A 203 -4.66 27.70 -1.51
C ASP A 203 -3.52 28.68 -1.75
N PRO A 204 -2.63 28.42 -2.73
CA PRO A 204 -1.55 29.33 -3.05
C PRO A 204 -2.13 30.65 -3.58
N ILE A 205 -2.08 31.69 -2.75
CA ILE A 205 -2.43 33.06 -3.15
C ILE A 205 -1.26 33.59 -3.98
N ILE A 206 -1.45 33.66 -5.29
CA ILE A 206 -0.47 34.27 -6.20
C ILE A 206 -0.81 35.75 -6.30
N VAL A 207 0.05 36.59 -5.72
CA VAL A 207 -0.11 38.04 -5.83
C VAL A 207 0.35 38.49 -7.21
N ALA A 208 -0.58 38.89 -8.07
CA ALA A 208 -0.29 39.47 -9.36
C ALA A 208 -0.33 41.00 -9.25
N CYS A 209 0.81 41.61 -8.89
CA CYS A 209 0.97 43.05 -9.03
C CYS A 209 1.60 43.36 -10.40
N ASP A 210 1.04 44.30 -11.15
CA ASP A 210 1.82 44.96 -12.20
C ASP A 210 2.90 45.82 -11.52
N GLN A 211 4.17 45.55 -11.77
CA GLN A 211 5.29 46.23 -11.10
C GLN A 211 5.48 47.69 -11.54
N TRP A 212 4.67 48.19 -12.48
CA TRP A 212 4.95 49.43 -13.20
C TRP A 212 3.95 50.57 -12.94
N GLU A 213 2.91 50.36 -12.14
CA GLU A 213 1.96 51.41 -11.77
C GLU A 213 1.89 51.60 -10.25
N GLU A 214 2.45 52.72 -9.76
CA GLU A 214 2.32 53.15 -8.37
C GLU A 214 0.86 53.54 -8.09
N GLY A 215 0.10 52.68 -7.40
CA GLY A 215 -1.16 53.05 -6.77
C GLY A 215 -2.36 52.13 -6.95
N GLU A 216 -2.26 51.03 -7.69
CA GLU A 216 -3.35 50.03 -7.76
C GLU A 216 -3.18 48.91 -6.72
N GLU A 217 -4.30 48.57 -6.09
CA GLU A 217 -4.44 47.52 -5.08
C GLU A 217 -4.13 46.17 -5.75
N CYS A 218 -3.07 45.48 -5.32
CA CYS A 218 -2.65 44.24 -5.98
C CYS A 218 -3.75 43.18 -5.95
N ASP A 219 -4.04 42.59 -7.11
CA ASP A 219 -5.01 41.51 -7.22
C ASP A 219 -4.45 40.24 -6.53
N THR A 220 -5.12 39.83 -5.45
CA THR A 220 -4.82 38.62 -4.68
C THR A 220 -5.68 37.43 -5.12
N THR A 221 -6.42 37.55 -6.24
CA THR A 221 -7.30 36.48 -6.68
C THR A 221 -6.54 35.23 -7.14
N VAL A 222 -7.11 34.08 -6.79
CA VAL A 222 -6.65 32.77 -7.25
C VAL A 222 -6.77 32.73 -8.79
N PRO A 223 -5.70 32.35 -9.52
CA PRO A 223 -5.75 32.25 -10.98
C PRO A 223 -6.94 31.41 -11.45
N HIS A 224 -7.63 31.83 -12.51
CA HIS A 224 -8.85 31.19 -13.02
C HIS A 224 -8.75 29.66 -13.22
N SER A 225 -7.55 29.12 -13.47
CA SER A 225 -7.31 27.67 -13.62
C SER A 225 -7.33 26.87 -12.31
N LEU A 226 -7.22 27.54 -11.16
CA LEU A 226 -7.27 26.95 -9.82
C LEU A 226 -8.62 27.18 -9.12
N ARG A 227 -9.51 28.01 -9.70
CA ARG A 227 -10.87 28.27 -9.20
C ARG A 227 -11.81 27.04 -9.28
N HIS A 228 -11.44 26.00 -10.03
CA HIS A 228 -12.21 24.76 -10.12
C HIS A 228 -12.31 23.98 -8.78
N LEU A 229 -11.48 24.32 -7.79
CA LEU A 229 -11.44 23.60 -6.50
C LEU A 229 -12.23 24.28 -5.38
N THR A 230 -12.69 25.53 -5.54
CA THR A 230 -13.28 26.29 -4.43
C THR A 230 -14.77 26.05 -4.23
N ASP A 231 -15.51 25.62 -5.25
CA ASP A 231 -16.97 25.66 -5.21
C ASP A 231 -17.63 24.46 -5.92
N TRP A 232 -17.48 23.24 -5.39
CA TRP A 232 -18.25 22.10 -5.91
C TRP A 232 -19.72 22.13 -5.48
N GLU A 233 -20.05 22.86 -4.41
CA GLU A 233 -21.44 23.08 -3.95
C GLU A 233 -22.14 24.25 -4.67
N ASN A 234 -21.39 25.18 -5.29
CA ASN A 234 -21.93 26.40 -5.90
C ASN A 234 -21.84 26.41 -7.45
N ALA A 235 -21.12 25.44 -8.05
CA ALA A 235 -20.93 25.38 -9.50
C ALA A 235 -22.24 25.13 -10.27
N THR A 236 -23.23 24.45 -9.69
CA THR A 236 -24.53 24.25 -10.35
C THR A 236 -25.32 25.56 -10.45
N ASP A 237 -25.25 26.41 -9.42
CA ASP A 237 -26.00 27.66 -9.35
C ASP A 237 -25.38 28.70 -10.30
N GLU A 238 -24.04 28.74 -10.39
CA GLU A 238 -23.33 29.62 -11.34
C GLU A 238 -23.53 29.16 -12.81
N ILE A 239 -23.58 27.84 -13.06
CA ILE A 239 -23.93 27.30 -14.39
C ILE A 239 -25.39 27.58 -14.73
N GLU A 240 -26.34 27.47 -13.78
CA GLU A 240 -27.75 27.81 -14.02
C GLU A 240 -27.96 29.30 -14.31
N ASP A 241 -27.27 30.19 -13.59
CA ASP A 241 -27.30 31.64 -13.83
C ASP A 241 -26.67 32.01 -15.19
N GLU A 242 -25.56 31.37 -15.58
CA GLU A 242 -24.98 31.53 -16.91
C GLU A 242 -25.92 31.00 -18.00
N MET A 243 -26.52 29.82 -17.82
CA MET A 243 -27.49 29.26 -18.77
C MET A 243 -28.73 30.14 -18.92
N ALA A 244 -29.22 30.76 -17.84
CA ALA A 244 -30.32 31.72 -17.87
C ALA A 244 -29.96 33.03 -18.58
N TYR A 245 -28.74 33.52 -18.39
CA TYR A 245 -28.21 34.70 -19.09
C TYR A 245 -28.13 34.48 -20.61
N TRP A 246 -27.67 33.30 -21.05
CA TRP A 246 -27.58 32.96 -22.47
C TRP A 246 -28.94 32.64 -23.12
N ALA A 247 -29.88 32.05 -22.38
CA ALA A 247 -31.24 31.79 -22.87
C ALA A 247 -32.04 33.07 -23.15
N ASN A 248 -31.71 34.18 -22.49
CA ASN A 248 -32.40 35.47 -22.67
C ASN A 248 -31.81 36.33 -23.81
N ARG A 249 -30.76 35.83 -24.49
CA ARG A 249 -30.09 36.51 -25.62
C ARG A 249 -30.35 35.88 -26.98
N SER A 250 -31.07 34.76 -27.05
CA SER A 250 -31.53 34.13 -28.31
C SER A 250 -32.98 34.48 -28.63
#